data_AF-A0A3M1YEK5-F1
#
_entry.id   AF-A0A3M1YEK5-F1
#
_cell.length_a   1.000
_cell.length_b   1.000
_cell.length_c   1.000
_cell.angle_alpha   90.00
_cell.angle_beta   90.00
_cell.angle_gamma   90.00
#
_symmetry.space_group_name_H-M   'P 1'
#
loop_
_entity.id
_entity.type
_entity.pdbx_description
1 polymer ?
#
loop_
_entity_poly.entity_id
_entity_poly.type
_entity_poly.pdbx_seq_one_letter_code
_entity_poly.pdbx_strand_id
1 'polypeptide(L)' 'YPLTLISAQPIVTQSHNNRQSFSLTLEHERTDIYLQQGTYPLEHSALGVLHLFIVPLGPHSTGMQYEVIFN' A
#
# COMPACT_ATOMS: atom_id res chain seq x y z
N TYR A 1 14.08 3.63 6.84
CA TYR A 1 13.16 4.04 7.92
C TYR A 1 11.98 3.08 7.90
N PRO A 2 11.48 2.62 9.05
CA PRO A 2 10.37 1.67 9.10
C PRO A 2 9.07 2.31 8.59
N LEU A 3 8.19 1.48 8.03
CA LEU A 3 6.81 1.85 7.75
C LEU A 3 5.95 1.31 8.90
N THR A 4 5.03 2.14 9.39
CA THR A 4 4.06 1.74 10.41
C THR A 4 2.74 1.40 9.74
N LEU A 5 2.18 0.22 10.05
CA LEU A 5 0.85 -0.16 9.60
C LEU A 5 -0.22 0.57 10.43
N ILE A 6 -1.02 1.40 9.78
CA ILE A 6 -2.12 2.15 10.40
C ILE A 6 -3.42 1.36 10.32
N SER A 7 -3.72 0.79 9.15
CA SER A 7 -4.95 0.01 8.94
C SER A 7 -4.79 -1.02 7.83
N ALA A 8 -5.65 -2.04 7.86
CA ALA A 8 -5.82 -3.02 6.79
C ALA A 8 -7.33 -3.19 6.55
N GLN A 9 -7.78 -3.00 5.31
CA GLN A 9 -9.20 -3.02 4.98
C GLN A 9 -9.48 -3.87 3.73
N PRO A 10 -10.53 -4.69 3.73
CA PRO A 10 -10.97 -5.36 2.52
C PRO A 10 -11.49 -4.33 1.51
N ILE A 11 -11.14 -4.53 0.24
CA ILE A 11 -11.76 -3.78 -0.86
C ILE A 11 -12.97 -4.60 -1.30
N VAL A 12 -14.16 -4.08 -1.06
CA VAL A 12 -15.40 -4.72 -1.48
C VAL A 12 -15.59 -4.51 -2.98
N THR A 13 -15.01 -5.41 -3.77
CA THR A 13 -15.30 -5.51 -5.20
C THR A 13 -16.35 -6.61 -5.44
N GLN A 14 -17.29 -6.38 -6.33
CA GLN A 14 -18.16 -7.43 -6.88
C GLN A 14 -17.35 -8.32 -7.83
N SER A 15 -16.34 -9.02 -7.31
CA SER A 15 -15.50 -9.92 -8.09
C SER A 15 -16.06 -11.34 -7.99
N HIS A 16 -16.36 -11.95 -9.14
CA HIS A 16 -16.81 -13.35 -9.26
C HIS A 16 -15.71 -14.39 -8.95
N ASN A 17 -14.56 -13.96 -8.42
CA ASN A 17 -13.43 -14.79 -8.05
C ASN A 17 -13.24 -14.80 -6.53
N ASN A 18 -12.85 -15.95 -5.97
CA ASN A 18 -12.57 -16.16 -4.53
C ASN A 18 -11.39 -15.33 -3.97
N ARG A 19 -10.77 -14.45 -4.77
CA ARG A 19 -9.64 -13.63 -4.35
C ARG A 19 -10.14 -12.23 -4.02
N GLN A 20 -10.15 -11.92 -2.72
CA GLN A 20 -10.60 -10.64 -2.20
C GLN A 20 -9.42 -9.68 -2.12
N SER A 21 -9.52 -8.56 -2.83
CA SER A 21 -8.55 -7.47 -2.73
C SER A 21 -8.62 -6.80 -1.37
N PHE A 22 -7.50 -6.21 -0.93
CA PHE A 22 -7.42 -5.43 0.30
C PHE A 22 -6.46 -4.26 0.13
N SER A 23 -6.62 -3.22 0.94
CA SER A 23 -5.67 -2.13 1.05
C SER A 23 -5.07 -2.05 2.45
N LEU A 24 -3.84 -1.54 2.51
CA LEU A 24 -3.13 -1.20 3.73
C LEU A 24 -2.88 0.31 3.74
N THR A 25 -3.16 0.97 4.87
CA THR A 25 -2.65 2.31 5.11
C THR A 25 -1.34 2.21 5.87
N LEU A 26 -0.26 2.73 5.27
CA LEU A 26 1.07 2.76 5.85
C LEU A 26 1.48 4.21 6.10
N GLU A 27 2.22 4.45 7.18
CA GLU A 27 2.80 5.74 7.49
C GLU A 27 4.33 5.65 7.52
N HIS A 28 4.97 6.64 6.92
CA HIS A 28 6.42 6.80 6.87
C HIS A 28 6.83 8.09 7.57
N GLU A 29 7.76 8.03 8.53
CA GLU A 29 8.12 9.20 9.36
C GLU A 29 8.75 10.39 8.61
N ARG A 30 9.21 10.18 7.36
CA ARG A 30 9.78 11.25 6.55
C ARG A 30 8.77 11.84 5.57
N THR A 31 8.83 13.15 5.44
CA THR A 31 8.05 13.96 4.50
C THR A 31 8.86 14.50 3.32
N ASP A 32 10.19 14.38 3.35
CA ASP A 32 11.10 14.91 2.33
C ASP A 32 11.32 13.97 1.13
N ILE A 33 10.98 12.68 1.30
CA ILE A 33 11.01 11.67 0.23
C ILE A 33 9.65 10.98 0.23
N TYR A 34 9.02 10.95 -0.94
CA TYR A 34 7.75 10.26 -1.11
C TYR A 34 7.66 9.48 -2.42
N LEU A 35 6.92 8.37 -2.38
CA LEU A 35 6.56 7.62 -3.57
C LEU A 35 5.42 8.34 -4.30
N GLN A 36 5.57 8.46 -5.62
CA GLN A 36 4.49 8.92 -6.48
C GLN A 36 3.41 7.86 -6.58
N GLN A 37 2.21 8.26 -7.00
CA GLN A 37 1.16 7.30 -7.32
C GLN A 37 1.61 6.40 -8.47
N GLY A 38 1.49 5.08 -8.31
CA GLY A 38 1.87 4.15 -9.37
C GLY A 38 1.93 2.69 -8.93
N THR A 39 2.24 1.84 -9.91
CA THR A 39 2.43 0.40 -9.68
C THR A 39 3.91 0.10 -9.50
N TYR A 40 4.26 -0.45 -8.35
CA TYR A 40 5.63 -0.78 -7.98
C TYR A 40 5.79 -2.31 -7.87
N PRO A 41 6.84 -2.90 -8.46
CA PRO A 41 7.15 -4.30 -8.25
C PRO A 41 7.73 -4.51 -6.85
N LEU A 42 7.18 -5.49 -6.12
CA LEU A 42 7.71 -6.00 -4.86
C LEU A 42 8.14 -7.44 -5.08
N GLU A 43 9.43 -7.72 -4.95
CA GLU A 43 9.95 -9.08 -4.96
C GLU A 43 9.73 -9.75 -3.61
N HIS A 44 8.93 -10.82 -3.58
CA HIS A 44 8.69 -11.62 -2.39
C HIS A 44 9.18 -13.05 -2.60
N SER A 45 10.05 -13.53 -1.71
CA SER A 45 10.76 -14.81 -1.86
C SER A 45 9.84 -16.02 -2.07
N ALA A 46 8.66 -16.04 -1.45
CA ALA A 46 7.71 -17.14 -1.57
C ALA A 46 6.57 -16.89 -2.59
N LEU A 47 6.34 -15.62 -2.99
CA LEU A 47 5.17 -15.25 -3.80
C LEU A 47 5.55 -14.74 -5.19
N GLY A 48 6.84 -14.60 -5.48
CA GLY A 48 7.33 -13.99 -6.71
C GLY A 48 7.17 -12.48 -6.71
N VAL A 49 7.03 -11.89 -7.90
CA VAL A 49 6.87 -10.45 -8.07
C VAL A 49 5.40 -10.06 -7.90
N LEU A 50 5.12 -9.21 -6.90
CA LEU A 50 3.82 -8.60 -6.68
C LEU A 50 3.82 -7.19 -7.29
N HIS A 51 2.82 -6.86 -8.08
CA HIS A 51 2.63 -5.51 -8.60
C HIS A 51 1.68 -4.75 -7.68
N LEU A 52 2.25 -3.93 -6.78
CA LEU A 52 1.50 -3.18 -5.78
C LEU A 52 1.16 -1.81 -6.31
N PHE A 53 -0.12 -1.43 -6.25
CA PHE A 53 -0.54 -0.08 -6.57
C PHE A 53 -0.47 0.78 -5.30
N ILE A 54 0.31 1.85 -5.33
CA ILE A 54 0.57 2.74 -4.21
C ILE A 54 -0.01 4.11 -4.51
N VAL A 55 -0.73 4.68 -3.55
CA VAL A 55 -1.31 6.03 -3.61
C VAL A 55 -0.77 6.86 -2.43
N PRO A 56 -0.05 7.96 -2.68
CA PRO A 56 0.28 8.91 -1.63
C PRO A 56 -0.98 9.62 -1.13
N LEU A 57 -1.31 9.48 0.15
CA LEU A 57 -2.46 10.14 0.77
C LEU A 57 -2.13 11.56 1.27
N GLY A 58 -0.84 11.91 1.29
CA GLY A 58 -0.34 13.20 1.75
C GLY A 58 0.31 13.13 3.13
N PRO A 59 0.84 14.26 3.61
CA PRO A 59 1.42 14.36 4.94
C PRO A 59 0.35 14.24 6.02
N HIS A 60 0.71 13.58 7.10
CA HIS A 60 -0.04 13.40 8.34
C HIS A 60 0.83 13.88 9.53
N SER A 61 0.31 13.84 10.75
CA SER A 61 0.94 14.41 11.96
C SER A 61 2.40 13.98 12.20
N THR A 62 2.76 12.81 11.70
CA THR A 62 4.01 12.09 11.98
C THR A 62 4.83 11.78 10.73
N GLY A 63 4.34 12.10 9.52
CA GLY A 63 5.03 11.72 8.29
C GLY A 63 4.17 11.69 7.03
N MET A 64 4.57 10.94 6.01
CA MET A 64 3.81 10.74 4.77
C MET A 64 2.98 9.46 4.87
N GLN A 65 1.70 9.52 4.47
CA GLN A 65 0.84 8.35 4.42
C GLN A 65 0.66 7.81 3.00
N TYR A 66 0.50 6.49 2.91
CA TYR A 66 0.31 5.75 1.67
C TYR A 66 -0.83 4.76 1.83
N GLU A 67 -1.64 4.63 0.80
CA GLU A 67 -2.47 3.46 0.60
C GLU A 67 -1.75 2.49 -0.34
N VAL A 68 -1.69 1.21 0.04
CA VAL A 68 -1.10 0.14 -0.77
C VAL A 68 -2.18 -0.89 -1.06
N ILE A 69 -2.45 -1.14 -2.34
CA ILE A 69 -3.53 -2.01 -2.80
C ILE A 69 -3.00 -3.34 -3.31
N PHE A 70 -3.60 -4.42 -2.82
CA PHE A 70 -3.31 -5.81 -3.17
C PHE A 70 -4.50 -6.44 -3.88
N ASN A 71 -4.25 -7.10 -5.03
CA ASN A 71 -5.23 -7.83 -5.85
C ASN A 71 -4.86 -9.31 -5.99
#